data_AF-A0A7Z1R4S5-F1
#
_entry.id   AF-A0A7Z1R4S5-F1
#
_cell.length_a   1.000
_cell.length_b   1.000
_cell.length_c   1.000
_cell.angle_alpha   90.00
_cell.angle_beta   90.00
_cell.angle_gamma   90.00
#
_symmetry.space_group_name_H-M   'P 1'
#
loop_
_entity.id
_entity.type
_entity.pdbx_description
1 polymer ?
#
loop_
_entity_poly.entity_id
_entity_poly.type
_entity_poly.pdbx_seq_one_letter_code
_entity_poly.pdbx_strand_id
1 'polypeptide(L)'
;EAETFYTDRATFQAANPGLALEDFESSLWPPGSGVLMGCPQPAGSAGSSGCYNPGDLLPGFSMTSPGAGTPGQELVIVDGAAGFGTPPGVILGSNTFTASTRVDFNPPVAAVGFDVVTVLGGNPVSINIYDAAGALINGQTGVPGGAAGSFWGVDSDTPIAAVEIADPTTADVELLDDMEFGNPIPVELQSFNVE
;
A
#
# COMPACT_ATOMS: atom_id res chain seq x y z
N GLU A 1 17.22 3.72 -16.31
CA GLU A 1 16.17 3.99 -15.30
C GLU A 1 16.84 4.17 -13.96
N ALA A 2 16.58 5.27 -13.28
CA ALA A 2 17.06 5.53 -11.93
C ALA A 2 15.85 5.50 -11.00
N GLU A 3 15.86 4.58 -10.04
CA GLU A 3 14.93 4.61 -8.91
C GLU A 3 15.63 5.25 -7.71
N THR A 4 14.93 6.16 -7.02
CA THR A 4 15.36 6.67 -5.72
C THR A 4 14.49 6.05 -4.63
N PHE A 5 15.11 5.37 -3.68
CA PHE A 5 14.40 4.73 -2.56
C PHE A 5 14.51 5.54 -1.28
N TYR A 6 13.44 5.49 -0.49
CA TYR A 6 13.28 6.26 0.74
C TYR A 6 12.86 5.35 1.88
N THR A 7 13.44 5.60 3.05
CA THR A 7 13.06 4.97 4.33
C THR A 7 12.55 6.00 5.33
N ASP A 8 12.39 7.25 4.89
CA ASP A 8 11.91 8.38 5.69
C ASP A 8 10.83 9.12 4.91
N ARG A 9 9.62 9.17 5.49
CA ARG A 9 8.44 9.76 4.84
C ARG A 9 8.61 11.25 4.56
N ALA A 10 9.22 11.99 5.48
CA ALA A 10 9.44 13.43 5.31
C ALA A 10 10.38 13.74 4.13
N THR A 11 11.44 12.96 3.97
CA THR A 11 12.37 13.07 2.85
C THR A 11 11.69 12.69 1.52
N PHE A 12 10.86 11.65 1.52
CA PHE A 12 10.06 11.26 0.36
C PHE A 12 9.08 12.35 -0.06
N GLN A 13 8.29 12.89 0.88
CA GLN A 13 7.34 13.97 0.64
C GLN A 13 8.01 15.26 0.15
N ALA A 14 9.21 15.56 0.65
CA ALA A 14 9.98 16.73 0.20
C ALA A 14 10.46 16.56 -1.25
N ALA A 15 10.81 15.34 -1.67
CA ALA A 15 11.22 15.03 -3.03
C ALA A 15 10.01 14.90 -3.99
N ASN A 16 8.88 14.42 -3.47
CA ASN A 16 7.67 14.12 -4.22
C ASN A 16 6.46 14.89 -3.66
N PRO A 17 6.42 16.23 -3.79
CA PRO A 17 5.36 17.01 -3.19
C PRO A 17 4.03 16.86 -3.95
N GLY A 18 2.91 16.87 -3.21
CA GLY A 18 1.56 16.89 -3.79
C GLY A 18 1.00 15.54 -4.24
N LEU A 19 1.55 14.42 -3.75
CA LEU A 19 0.97 13.09 -3.94
C LEU A 19 -0.39 12.97 -3.22
N ALA A 20 -1.25 12.08 -3.73
CA ALA A 20 -2.49 11.71 -3.06
C ALA A 20 -2.17 10.75 -1.90
N LEU A 21 -2.87 10.89 -0.77
CA LEU A 21 -2.74 10.01 0.40
C LEU A 21 -4.03 9.19 0.57
N GLU A 22 -3.90 7.87 0.47
CA GLU A 22 -4.90 6.90 0.91
C GLU A 22 -4.50 6.37 2.29
N ASP A 23 -5.29 6.73 3.30
CA ASP A 23 -5.08 6.33 4.70
C ASP A 23 -5.94 5.11 5.12
N PHE A 24 -6.81 4.61 4.22
CA PHE A 24 -7.67 3.45 4.45
C PHE A 24 -8.70 3.59 5.59
N GLU A 25 -8.78 4.76 6.25
CA GLU A 25 -9.58 4.96 7.46
C GLU A 25 -11.07 5.13 7.20
N SER A 26 -11.44 5.33 5.94
CA SER A 26 -12.81 5.38 5.45
C SER A 26 -13.51 4.01 5.43
N SER A 27 -12.88 2.97 5.94
CA SER A 27 -13.45 1.63 5.97
C SER A 27 -14.74 1.56 6.79
N LEU A 28 -15.53 0.51 6.55
CA LEU A 28 -16.71 0.20 7.37
C LEU A 28 -16.36 -0.18 8.82
N TRP A 29 -15.06 -0.32 9.13
CA TRP A 29 -14.50 -0.74 10.41
C TRP A 29 -13.44 0.28 10.86
N PRO A 30 -13.85 1.40 11.46
CA PRO A 30 -12.93 2.50 11.79
C PRO A 30 -11.87 2.08 12.82
N PRO A 31 -10.81 2.90 13.00
CA PRO A 31 -9.81 2.71 14.04
C PRO A 31 -10.39 2.43 15.42
N GLY A 32 -9.81 1.44 16.10
CA GLY A 32 -10.23 1.00 17.44
C GLY A 32 -11.44 0.07 17.45
N SER A 33 -11.97 -0.35 16.30
CA SER A 33 -13.04 -1.33 16.20
C SER A 33 -12.67 -2.75 16.67
N GLY A 34 -11.37 -3.08 16.73
CA GLY A 34 -10.83 -4.38 17.08
C GLY A 34 -11.08 -5.46 16.04
N VAL A 35 -11.35 -5.05 14.79
CA VAL A 35 -11.81 -5.95 13.73
C VAL A 35 -10.64 -6.58 12.98
N LEU A 36 -10.82 -7.86 12.67
CA LEU A 36 -10.09 -8.61 11.65
C LEU A 36 -11.14 -9.08 10.64
N MET A 37 -11.14 -8.51 9.43
CA MET A 37 -12.18 -8.76 8.43
C MET A 37 -11.59 -9.12 7.08
N GLY A 38 -11.98 -10.27 6.54
CA GLY A 38 -11.67 -10.64 5.15
C GLY A 38 -12.47 -9.78 4.16
N CYS A 39 -11.80 -9.31 3.12
CA CYS A 39 -12.33 -8.41 2.11
C CYS A 39 -12.18 -9.04 0.71
N PRO A 40 -13.19 -8.92 -0.16
CA PRO A 40 -13.05 -9.28 -1.57
C PRO A 40 -12.03 -8.40 -2.29
N GLN A 41 -11.28 -9.00 -3.22
CA GLN A 41 -10.49 -8.26 -4.20
C GLN A 41 -11.26 -8.06 -5.54
N PRO A 42 -10.92 -7.03 -6.35
CA PRO A 42 -10.03 -5.92 -6.00
C PRO A 42 -10.69 -4.93 -5.03
N ALA A 43 -9.89 -4.30 -4.17
CA ALA A 43 -10.30 -3.11 -3.41
C ALA A 43 -9.81 -1.84 -4.12
N GLY A 44 -10.66 -0.84 -4.26
CA GLY A 44 -10.30 0.46 -4.86
C GLY A 44 -11.51 1.39 -4.85
N SER A 45 -11.53 2.44 -5.68
CA SER A 45 -12.64 3.43 -5.69
C SER A 45 -14.05 2.87 -5.95
N ALA A 46 -14.17 1.68 -6.56
CA ALA A 46 -15.45 0.98 -6.69
C ALA A 46 -15.94 0.32 -5.36
N GLY A 47 -15.14 0.41 -4.29
CA GLY A 47 -15.34 -0.24 -3.00
C GLY A 47 -14.73 -1.64 -2.95
N SER A 48 -14.98 -2.31 -1.82
CA SER A 48 -14.77 -3.75 -1.61
C SER A 48 -15.90 -4.23 -0.70
N SER A 49 -16.74 -5.16 -1.19
CA SER A 49 -18.00 -5.51 -0.53
C SER A 49 -17.78 -5.94 0.93
N GLY A 50 -18.37 -5.21 1.88
CA GLY A 50 -18.24 -5.49 3.32
C GLY A 50 -17.03 -4.84 4.01
N CYS A 51 -16.17 -4.15 3.27
CA CYS A 51 -14.99 -3.45 3.79
C CYS A 51 -14.97 -1.95 3.45
N TYR A 52 -15.31 -1.58 2.22
CA TYR A 52 -15.38 -0.19 1.76
C TYR A 52 -16.59 0.01 0.85
N ASN A 53 -17.31 1.12 1.00
CA ASN A 53 -18.32 1.54 0.04
C ASN A 53 -17.65 2.14 -1.22
N PRO A 54 -18.37 2.21 -2.35
CA PRO A 54 -17.89 2.95 -3.51
C PRO A 54 -17.60 4.42 -3.16
N GLY A 55 -16.41 4.89 -3.50
CA GLY A 55 -15.91 6.24 -3.21
C GLY A 55 -15.20 6.42 -1.88
N ASP A 56 -15.17 5.40 -1.01
CA ASP A 56 -14.44 5.47 0.27
C ASP A 56 -12.92 5.45 0.04
N LEU A 57 -12.45 4.69 -0.96
CA LEU A 57 -11.05 4.66 -1.40
C LEU A 57 -10.83 5.62 -2.57
N LEU A 58 -9.66 6.26 -2.62
CA LEU A 58 -9.27 7.16 -3.68
C LEU A 58 -9.24 6.46 -5.05
N PRO A 59 -9.56 7.19 -6.15
CA PRO A 59 -9.34 6.68 -7.49
C PRO A 59 -7.84 6.61 -7.80
N GLY A 60 -7.47 5.78 -8.79
CA GLY A 60 -6.11 5.71 -9.31
C GLY A 60 -5.33 4.46 -8.91
N PHE A 61 -5.88 3.62 -8.02
CA PHE A 61 -5.30 2.33 -7.67
C PHE A 61 -6.35 1.22 -7.52
N SER A 62 -5.89 -0.03 -7.50
CA SER A 62 -6.63 -1.19 -7.03
C SER A 62 -5.70 -2.17 -6.32
N MET A 63 -6.15 -2.71 -5.18
CA MET A 63 -5.43 -3.71 -4.40
C MET A 63 -5.94 -5.12 -4.65
N THR A 64 -5.02 -6.06 -4.79
CA THR A 64 -5.27 -7.48 -4.96
C THR A 64 -4.32 -8.30 -4.09
N SER A 65 -4.63 -9.59 -3.95
CA SER A 65 -3.75 -10.58 -3.34
C SER A 65 -3.47 -11.73 -4.31
N PRO A 66 -2.46 -11.58 -5.19
CA PRO A 66 -2.05 -12.63 -6.11
C PRO A 66 -1.65 -13.91 -5.37
N GLY A 67 -2.23 -15.04 -5.79
CA GLY A 67 -1.99 -16.34 -5.15
C GLY A 67 -2.93 -16.66 -3.99
N ALA A 68 -3.80 -15.73 -3.58
CA ALA A 68 -4.83 -16.00 -2.57
C ALA A 68 -5.83 -17.04 -3.08
N GLY A 69 -6.06 -18.08 -2.27
CA GLY A 69 -6.96 -19.21 -2.56
C GLY A 69 -8.33 -19.11 -1.89
N THR A 70 -8.74 -17.92 -1.44
CA THR A 70 -9.91 -17.68 -0.56
C THR A 70 -10.93 -16.72 -1.19
N PRO A 71 -11.77 -17.18 -2.15
CA PRO A 71 -12.71 -16.31 -2.86
C PRO A 71 -13.58 -15.44 -1.94
N GLY A 72 -13.53 -14.12 -2.14
CA GLY A 72 -14.29 -13.12 -1.37
C GLY A 72 -13.66 -12.74 -0.02
N GLN A 73 -12.48 -13.26 0.31
CA GLN A 73 -11.71 -12.95 1.52
C GLN A 73 -10.20 -12.96 1.20
N GLU A 74 -9.83 -12.49 0.02
CA GLU A 74 -8.44 -12.51 -0.46
C GLU A 74 -7.61 -11.41 0.21
N LEU A 75 -8.25 -10.30 0.56
CA LEU A 75 -7.67 -9.21 1.34
C LEU A 75 -8.14 -9.26 2.79
N VAL A 76 -7.47 -8.54 3.68
CA VAL A 76 -7.84 -8.40 5.08
C VAL A 76 -7.68 -6.96 5.55
N ILE A 77 -8.69 -6.48 6.27
CA ILE A 77 -8.55 -5.31 7.15
C ILE A 77 -8.14 -5.81 8.53
N VAL A 78 -7.09 -5.22 9.07
CA VAL A 78 -6.72 -5.35 10.48
C VAL A 78 -6.80 -3.97 11.11
N ASP A 79 -7.53 -3.85 12.22
CA ASP A 79 -7.43 -2.69 13.10
C ASP A 79 -6.48 -2.98 14.26
N GLY A 80 -5.76 -1.97 14.74
CA GLY A 80 -4.77 -2.15 15.80
C GLY A 80 -5.30 -2.66 17.14
N ALA A 81 -6.59 -2.45 17.42
CA ALA A 81 -7.22 -3.05 18.59
C ALA A 81 -7.49 -4.56 18.45
N ALA A 82 -7.27 -5.17 17.28
CA ALA A 82 -7.48 -6.60 17.03
C ALA A 82 -6.40 -7.50 17.67
N GLY A 83 -5.38 -6.91 18.32
CA GLY A 83 -4.37 -7.66 19.08
C GLY A 83 -3.19 -8.15 18.24
N PHE A 84 -3.00 -7.63 17.03
CA PHE A 84 -1.87 -7.93 16.15
C PHE A 84 -0.71 -6.92 16.26
N GLY A 85 -0.68 -6.15 17.36
CA GLY A 85 0.34 -5.14 17.65
C GLY A 85 -0.27 -3.73 17.72
N THR A 86 0.45 -2.73 17.25
CA THR A 86 0.01 -1.32 17.24
C THR A 86 0.20 -0.72 15.84
N PRO A 87 -0.55 -1.20 14.82
CA PRO A 87 -0.49 -0.64 13.48
C PRO A 87 -0.90 0.84 13.47
N PRO A 88 -0.47 1.59 12.44
CA PRO A 88 -0.70 3.04 12.37
C PRO A 88 -2.18 3.42 12.34
N GLY A 89 -3.01 2.54 11.77
CA GLY A 89 -4.45 2.73 11.65
C GLY A 89 -5.19 1.47 11.17
N VAL A 90 -6.13 1.66 10.25
CA VAL A 90 -6.72 0.58 9.45
C VAL A 90 -5.75 0.15 8.36
N ILE A 91 -5.25 -1.08 8.43
CA ILE A 91 -4.29 -1.60 7.44
C ILE A 91 -4.96 -2.60 6.50
N LEU A 92 -4.52 -2.62 5.24
CA LEU A 92 -5.08 -3.47 4.18
C LEU A 92 -3.98 -4.25 3.44
N GLY A 93 -4.27 -5.51 3.11
CA GLY A 93 -3.40 -6.33 2.27
C GLY A 93 -3.87 -7.77 2.21
N SER A 94 -2.97 -8.70 1.87
CA SER A 94 -3.21 -10.14 1.72
C SER A 94 -3.82 -10.73 2.98
N ASN A 95 -4.78 -11.64 2.84
CA ASN A 95 -5.32 -12.41 3.97
C ASN A 95 -4.65 -13.79 4.14
N THR A 96 -3.60 -14.09 3.37
CA THR A 96 -2.97 -15.41 3.37
C THR A 96 -1.45 -15.34 3.31
N PHE A 97 -0.78 -16.15 4.13
CA PHE A 97 0.68 -16.19 4.28
C PHE A 97 1.48 -16.59 3.03
N THR A 98 0.82 -17.15 2.02
CA THR A 98 1.48 -17.62 0.79
C THR A 98 1.15 -16.75 -0.43
N ALA A 99 0.40 -15.68 -0.23
CA ALA A 99 0.02 -14.74 -1.28
C ALA A 99 0.66 -13.38 -0.99
N SER A 100 0.82 -12.56 -2.03
CA SER A 100 1.36 -11.21 -1.91
C SER A 100 0.27 -10.17 -1.72
N THR A 101 0.65 -8.96 -1.32
CA THR A 101 -0.16 -7.75 -1.46
C THR A 101 0.28 -7.00 -2.70
N ARG A 102 -0.63 -6.73 -3.63
CA ARG A 102 -0.33 -6.02 -4.87
C ARG A 102 -1.21 -4.79 -5.01
N VAL A 103 -0.58 -3.67 -5.35
CA VAL A 103 -1.24 -2.41 -5.73
C VAL A 103 -0.98 -2.17 -7.21
N ASP A 104 -2.03 -2.08 -8.01
CA ASP A 104 -1.97 -1.69 -9.42
C ASP A 104 -2.46 -0.24 -9.57
N PHE A 105 -1.71 0.59 -10.30
CA PHE A 105 -2.00 2.01 -10.52
C PHE A 105 -2.54 2.26 -11.93
N ASN A 106 -3.59 3.07 -12.04
CA ASN A 106 -4.16 3.48 -13.32
C ASN A 106 -4.68 4.94 -13.27
N PRO A 107 -3.98 5.89 -13.93
CA PRO A 107 -2.77 5.69 -14.74
C PRO A 107 -1.54 5.32 -13.89
N PRO A 108 -0.47 4.77 -14.51
CA PRO A 108 0.83 4.59 -13.85
C PRO A 108 1.35 5.89 -13.23
N VAL A 109 2.07 5.77 -12.12
CA VAL A 109 2.53 6.88 -11.26
C VAL A 109 4.04 7.04 -11.30
N ALA A 110 4.56 8.23 -11.00
CA ALA A 110 6.00 8.47 -10.91
C ALA A 110 6.57 8.14 -9.52
N ALA A 111 5.74 8.22 -8.48
CA ALA A 111 6.14 7.98 -7.10
C ALA A 111 5.07 7.23 -6.31
N VAL A 112 5.51 6.39 -5.38
CA VAL A 112 4.68 5.68 -4.41
C VAL A 112 5.44 5.48 -3.10
N GLY A 113 4.76 5.66 -1.98
CA GLY A 113 5.27 5.30 -0.65
C GLY A 113 4.13 4.87 0.27
N PHE A 114 4.44 4.05 1.28
CA PHE A 114 3.48 3.53 2.24
C PHE A 114 4.22 3.00 3.47
N ASP A 115 3.48 2.78 4.56
CA ASP A 115 4.01 2.05 5.71
C ASP A 115 3.84 0.55 5.48
N VAL A 116 4.97 -0.18 5.47
CA VAL A 116 5.01 -1.63 5.38
C VAL A 116 4.67 -2.21 6.73
N VAL A 117 3.57 -2.95 6.82
CA VAL A 117 3.15 -3.61 8.05
C VAL A 117 3.24 -5.12 7.85
N THR A 118 3.91 -5.80 8.77
CA THR A 118 3.93 -7.27 8.80
C THR A 118 3.47 -7.73 10.17
N VAL A 119 2.46 -8.59 10.19
CA VAL A 119 1.90 -9.13 11.43
C VAL A 119 2.30 -10.59 11.61
N LEU A 120 2.44 -11.00 12.88
CA LEU A 120 2.78 -12.34 13.38
C LEU A 120 4.28 -12.69 13.45
N GLY A 121 5.01 -12.63 12.34
CA GLY A 121 6.45 -12.94 12.28
C GLY A 121 7.35 -11.72 12.46
N GLY A 122 6.90 -10.56 11.96
CA GLY A 122 7.69 -9.32 11.93
C GLY A 122 8.90 -9.40 11.00
N ASN A 123 8.90 -10.32 10.03
CA ASN A 123 10.05 -10.50 9.14
C ASN A 123 10.08 -9.40 8.05
N PRO A 124 11.27 -9.06 7.55
CA PRO A 124 11.39 -8.19 6.39
C PRO A 124 10.75 -8.79 5.14
N VAL A 125 10.18 -7.93 4.28
CA VAL A 125 9.53 -8.32 3.02
C VAL A 125 10.42 -8.05 1.82
N SER A 126 9.98 -8.55 0.67
CA SER A 126 10.46 -8.11 -0.65
C SER A 126 9.40 -7.25 -1.32
N ILE A 127 9.83 -6.19 -2.00
CA ILE A 127 8.96 -5.29 -2.76
C ILE A 127 9.44 -5.27 -4.22
N ASN A 128 8.55 -5.62 -5.15
CA ASN A 128 8.80 -5.60 -6.59
C ASN A 128 8.02 -4.45 -7.24
N ILE A 129 8.63 -3.78 -8.21
CA ILE A 129 8.06 -2.62 -8.92
C ILE A 129 7.95 -2.97 -10.41
N TYR A 130 6.78 -2.71 -11.00
CA TYR A 130 6.48 -3.10 -12.38
C TYR A 130 6.09 -1.90 -13.25
N ASP A 131 6.46 -1.95 -14.52
CA ASP A 131 6.02 -1.00 -15.54
C ASP A 131 4.65 -1.37 -16.13
N ALA A 132 4.14 -0.51 -17.02
CA ALA A 132 2.84 -0.72 -17.67
C ALA A 132 2.77 -1.96 -18.60
N ALA A 133 3.91 -2.53 -18.99
CA ALA A 133 3.97 -3.78 -19.72
C ALA A 133 3.99 -5.01 -18.79
N GLY A 134 4.01 -4.79 -17.47
CA GLY A 134 4.15 -5.83 -16.45
C GLY A 134 5.59 -6.34 -16.31
N ALA A 135 6.57 -5.64 -16.88
CA ALA A 135 7.97 -5.97 -16.70
C ALA A 135 8.48 -5.43 -15.36
N LEU A 136 9.34 -6.20 -14.70
CA LEU A 136 9.98 -5.76 -13.47
C LEU A 136 10.94 -4.61 -13.78
N ILE A 137 10.69 -3.44 -13.18
CA ILE A 137 11.61 -2.30 -13.20
C ILE A 137 12.76 -2.58 -12.23
N ASN A 138 12.41 -2.84 -10.96
CA ASN A 138 13.36 -3.10 -9.89
C ASN A 138 12.67 -3.89 -8.75
N GLY A 139 13.45 -4.39 -7.79
CA GLY A 139 12.95 -4.98 -6.57
C GLY A 139 13.91 -4.78 -5.39
N GLN A 140 13.37 -4.58 -4.20
CA GLN A 140 14.11 -4.49 -2.95
C GLN A 140 13.80 -5.69 -2.06
N THR A 141 14.84 -6.25 -1.45
CA THR A 141 14.72 -7.33 -0.47
C THR A 141 15.14 -6.85 0.90
N GLY A 142 14.52 -7.38 1.96
CA GLY A 142 14.88 -7.02 3.32
C GLY A 142 14.30 -5.66 3.74
N VAL A 143 13.21 -5.24 3.11
CA VAL A 143 12.48 -4.03 3.50
C VAL A 143 11.90 -4.27 4.90
N PRO A 144 12.26 -3.45 5.91
CA PRO A 144 11.74 -3.62 7.25
C PRO A 144 10.22 -3.54 7.26
N GLY A 145 9.60 -4.48 7.95
CA GLY A 145 8.19 -4.41 8.33
C GLY A 145 8.07 -4.29 9.85
N GLY A 146 6.97 -4.84 10.36
CA GLY A 146 6.66 -4.90 11.78
C GLY A 146 5.26 -4.39 12.06
N ALA A 147 4.73 -4.74 13.22
CA ALA A 147 3.36 -4.42 13.56
C ALA A 147 3.10 -2.91 13.78
N ALA A 148 4.15 -2.08 13.89
CA ALA A 148 4.03 -0.63 13.98
C ALA A 148 4.12 0.08 12.62
N GLY A 149 4.36 -0.67 11.54
CA GLY A 149 4.69 -0.08 10.24
C GLY A 149 6.13 0.38 10.14
N SER A 150 6.65 0.39 8.92
CA SER A 150 7.93 1.01 8.56
C SER A 150 7.80 1.63 7.19
N PHE A 151 8.13 2.92 7.09
CA PHE A 151 7.97 3.64 5.84
C PHE A 151 8.91 3.09 4.77
N TRP A 152 8.34 2.89 3.59
CA TRP A 152 9.05 2.60 2.35
C TRP A 152 8.49 3.49 1.25
N GLY A 153 9.35 4.07 0.42
CA GLY A 153 8.93 4.81 -0.76
C GLY A 153 9.92 4.75 -1.90
N VAL A 154 9.43 5.05 -3.10
CA VAL A 154 10.21 5.08 -4.33
C VAL A 154 9.67 6.15 -5.28
N ASP A 155 10.57 6.84 -5.98
CA ASP A 155 10.27 7.48 -7.25
C ASP A 155 11.12 6.89 -8.37
N SER A 156 10.60 6.95 -9.59
CA SER A 156 11.22 6.37 -10.78
C SER A 156 11.00 7.23 -12.01
N ASP A 157 12.02 7.32 -12.86
CA ASP A 157 11.90 7.89 -14.21
C ASP A 157 10.98 7.04 -15.12
N THR A 158 10.83 5.74 -14.82
CA THR A 158 9.89 4.85 -15.50
C THR A 158 8.56 4.83 -14.75
N PRO A 159 7.41 5.09 -15.40
CA PRO A 159 6.12 5.05 -14.73
C PRO A 159 5.82 3.70 -14.09
N ILE A 160 5.53 3.74 -12.79
CA ILE A 160 5.20 2.60 -11.94
C ILE A 160 3.73 2.25 -12.17
N ALA A 161 3.48 1.08 -12.74
CA ALA A 161 2.13 0.57 -12.93
C ALA A 161 1.70 -0.36 -11.79
N ALA A 162 2.64 -0.95 -11.05
CA ALA A 162 2.31 -1.73 -9.86
C ALA A 162 3.46 -1.87 -8.88
N VAL A 163 3.11 -2.12 -7.62
CA VAL A 163 4.01 -2.57 -6.56
C VAL A 163 3.45 -3.85 -5.95
N GLU A 164 4.33 -4.80 -5.65
CA GLU A 164 3.97 -6.08 -5.02
C GLU A 164 4.86 -6.37 -3.83
N ILE A 165 4.23 -6.62 -2.68
CA ILE A 165 4.85 -6.90 -1.38
C ILE A 165 4.69 -8.39 -1.09
N ALA A 166 5.79 -9.09 -0.83
CA ALA A 166 5.78 -10.51 -0.53
C ALA A 166 6.77 -10.86 0.59
N ASP A 167 6.34 -11.67 1.54
CA ASP A 167 7.18 -12.30 2.54
C ASP A 167 7.84 -13.53 1.92
N PRO A 168 9.18 -13.52 1.74
CA PRO A 168 9.88 -14.67 1.22
C PRO A 168 9.86 -15.88 2.17
N THR A 169 9.48 -15.69 3.43
CA THR A 169 9.46 -16.74 4.46
C THR A 169 8.10 -17.41 4.63
N THR A 170 7.03 -16.82 4.09
CA THR A 170 5.63 -17.28 4.23
C THR A 170 5.16 -17.41 5.70
N ALA A 171 5.79 -16.64 6.59
CA ALA A 171 5.52 -16.62 8.03
C ALA A 171 4.74 -15.36 8.46
N ASP A 172 4.68 -14.35 7.60
CA ASP A 172 3.99 -13.09 7.81
C ASP A 172 2.77 -12.93 6.91
N VAL A 173 1.93 -11.98 7.30
CA VAL A 173 0.94 -11.37 6.42
C VAL A 173 1.41 -9.94 6.15
N GLU A 174 1.59 -9.60 4.88
CA GLU A 174 2.14 -8.32 4.42
C GLU A 174 0.98 -7.37 4.10
N LEU A 175 0.94 -6.26 4.81
CA LEU A 175 -0.12 -5.26 4.78
C LEU A 175 0.52 -3.90 4.57
N LEU A 176 -0.29 -2.92 4.22
CA LEU A 176 0.17 -1.54 4.11
C LEU A 176 -0.83 -0.56 4.70
N ASP A 177 -0.32 0.64 4.96
CA ASP A 177 -1.06 1.80 5.46
C ASP A 177 -0.49 3.10 4.85
N ASP A 178 -1.21 4.22 4.98
CA ASP A 178 -0.76 5.56 4.61
C ASP A 178 -0.07 5.63 3.24
N MET A 179 -0.77 5.17 2.21
CA MET A 179 -0.26 5.07 0.84
C MET A 179 -0.29 6.41 0.12
N GLU A 180 0.89 6.95 -0.14
CA GLU A 180 1.12 8.13 -0.97
C GLU A 180 1.42 7.72 -2.41
N PHE A 181 0.70 8.25 -3.40
CA PHE A 181 0.93 7.89 -4.80
C PHE A 181 0.59 9.01 -5.78
N GLY A 182 1.23 8.99 -6.96
CA GLY A 182 0.90 9.88 -8.06
C GLY A 182 2.12 10.45 -8.78
N ASN A 183 1.91 11.60 -9.42
CA ASN A 183 2.97 12.37 -10.06
C ASN A 183 3.26 13.61 -9.20
N PRO A 184 4.52 13.85 -8.80
CA PRO A 184 4.90 15.03 -8.05
C PRO A 184 4.45 16.31 -8.76
N ILE A 185 3.88 17.24 -8.01
CA ILE A 185 3.51 18.56 -8.51
C ILE A 185 4.71 19.49 -8.29
N PRO A 186 5.30 20.07 -9.36
CA PRO A 186 6.39 21.03 -9.20
C PRO A 186 6.04 22.13 -8.20
N VAL A 187 6.96 22.46 -7.29
CA VAL A 187 6.77 23.47 -6.23
C VAL A 187 6.33 24.82 -6.80
N GLU A 188 6.78 25.16 -8.01
CA GLU A 188 6.38 26.38 -8.72
C GLU A 188 4.87 26.42 -9.02
N LEU A 189 4.24 25.27 -9.27
CA LEU A 189 2.81 25.15 -9.55
C LEU A 189 1.93 25.12 -8.29
N GLN A 190 2.50 24.88 -7.11
CA GLN A 190 1.76 24.88 -5.85
C GLN A 190 1.34 26.29 -5.39
N SER A 191 2.01 27.33 -5.91
CA SER A 191 1.75 28.73 -5.55
C SER A 191 0.60 29.39 -6.30
N PHE A 192 -0.01 28.72 -7.29
CA PHE A 192 -1.11 29.28 -8.09
C PHE A 192 -2.52 29.01 -7.55
N ASN A 193 -2.67 28.27 -6.44
CA ASN A 193 -3.97 27.95 -5.83
C ASN A 193 -4.32 28.81 -4.60
N VAL A 194 -3.69 29.98 -4.46
CA VAL A 194 -4.05 30.96 -3.42
C VAL A 194 -4.51 32.26 -4.10
N GLU A 195 -5.78 32.29 -4.50
CA GLU A 195 -6.63 33.50 -4.53
C GLU A 195 -8.06 33.15 -4.07
#